data_AF-J3PGA7-F1
#
_entry.id   AF-J3PGA7-F1
#
_cell.length_a   1.000
_cell.length_b   1.000
_cell.length_c   1.000
_cell.angle_alpha   90.00
_cell.angle_beta   90.00
_cell.angle_gamma   90.00
#
_symmetry.space_group_name_H-M   'P 1'
#
loop_
_entity.id
_entity.type
_entity.pdbx_description
1 polymer ?
#
loop_
_entity_poly.entity_id
_entity_poly.type
_entity_poly.pdbx_seq_one_letter_code
_entity_poly.pdbx_strand_id
1 'polypeptide(L)'
;MASPISPKRFALLVGIDQYSSDGSRKGENGKSLSLGNLRGCVNDVRAIADFLRNELQLQDPRILLSPTLSSSSAPTKPTDLRPTFDNIKKEFDSVAEQAGPGDLFFFHFSGHGARLQPTSKSPPGRSTDPSLMTMDFCCGKPAVRGWQLNEWLKRLNEKKIRTIVTLDSCHSGGAFRTGGSFRTPEGWTTIPNLPADEEAIAEMAIESGSRDGELETSWSINPDGFTLMAACESHELAAEKSVNGVSHGAFTNALLACLKQSRPSESIVTYRTLRDQIVTRVSGQTPRVFGRDRLVFFGDKEPFSATPIVVRLKGERIYLPIGKAHGVRERSEFTTFPPTSHATFSVDDIDDFECSAPVPSAVLREQTVQQHHYQIVPCRWSLGNEVLQVLAHPSLGSEFQQALHAALQDTIVGDIEITESNDSYGADSAVFGVAKRGDGGIDLAGPPSLTGYEGPLRGLDLTGNVAQLALKSAVALAHLVRFGQILSLSGNASPQLAPFELILKPKENRGPRRRARGYTLC
;
A
#
# COMPACT_ATOMS: atom_id res chain seq x y z
N MET A 1 29.38 -1.99 26.25
CA MET A 1 28.26 -1.54 25.40
C MET A 1 27.98 -2.63 24.40
N ALA A 2 26.80 -3.24 24.44
CA ALA A 2 26.41 -4.23 23.43
C ALA A 2 26.29 -3.51 22.07
N SER A 3 26.91 -4.05 21.03
CA SER A 3 26.74 -3.54 19.67
C SER A 3 25.24 -3.47 19.33
N PRO A 4 24.75 -2.40 18.67
CA PRO A 4 23.35 -2.32 18.29
C PRO A 4 23.00 -3.52 17.42
N ILE A 5 22.02 -4.32 17.87
CA ILE A 5 21.53 -5.49 17.13
C ILE A 5 20.86 -4.95 15.86
N SER A 6 21.43 -5.26 14.69
CA SER A 6 20.82 -4.92 13.41
C SER A 6 19.49 -5.67 13.26
N PRO A 7 18.40 -5.02 12.81
CA PRO A 7 17.13 -5.69 12.58
C PRO A 7 17.30 -6.88 11.63
N LYS A 8 16.71 -8.02 11.98
CA LYS A 8 16.73 -9.22 11.14
C LYS A 8 15.78 -9.04 9.96
N ARG A 9 16.10 -9.71 8.85
CA ARG A 9 15.29 -9.72 7.63
C ARG A 9 14.94 -11.16 7.28
N PHE A 10 13.66 -11.47 7.27
CA PHE A 10 13.09 -12.75 6.92
C PHE A 10 12.39 -12.63 5.56
N ALA A 11 12.46 -13.68 4.74
CA ALA A 11 11.71 -13.75 3.50
C ALA A 11 11.15 -15.15 3.27
N LEU A 12 9.90 -15.24 2.85
CA LEU A 12 9.23 -16.46 2.39
C LEU A 12 8.76 -16.26 0.95
N LEU A 13 9.29 -17.08 0.04
CA LEU A 13 8.99 -17.03 -1.39
C LEU A 13 8.33 -18.33 -1.83
N VAL A 14 7.12 -18.23 -2.38
CA VAL A 14 6.27 -19.37 -2.75
C VAL A 14 5.97 -19.33 -4.25
N GLY A 15 6.33 -20.40 -4.97
CA GLY A 15 6.18 -20.48 -6.42
C GLY A 15 5.60 -21.82 -6.85
N ILE A 16 4.42 -21.78 -7.49
CA ILE A 16 3.66 -22.99 -7.81
C ILE A 16 3.34 -23.02 -9.31
N ASP A 17 4.09 -23.85 -10.04
CA ASP A 17 3.79 -24.18 -11.43
C ASP A 17 2.91 -25.42 -11.57
N GLN A 18 3.05 -26.36 -10.62
CA GLN A 18 2.36 -27.66 -10.64
C GLN A 18 1.54 -27.87 -9.37
N TYR A 19 0.33 -28.39 -9.56
CA TYR A 19 -0.63 -28.70 -8.51
C TYR A 19 -0.87 -30.20 -8.44
N SER A 20 -0.59 -30.81 -7.29
CA SER A 20 -0.83 -32.21 -7.03
C SER A 20 -2.33 -32.49 -6.95
N SER A 21 -2.77 -33.62 -7.50
CA SER A 21 -4.12 -34.15 -7.35
C SER A 21 -4.06 -35.66 -7.20
N ASP A 22 -4.77 -36.19 -6.22
CA ASP A 22 -4.94 -37.64 -5.98
C ASP A 22 -6.42 -38.06 -6.11
N GLY A 23 -7.28 -37.13 -6.55
CA GLY A 23 -8.72 -37.33 -6.67
C GLY A 23 -9.53 -37.11 -5.39
N SER A 24 -8.88 -36.75 -4.27
CA SER A 24 -9.55 -36.51 -2.98
C SER A 24 -10.48 -35.30 -2.99
N ARG A 25 -10.14 -34.23 -3.72
CA ARG A 25 -11.03 -33.07 -3.89
C ARG A 25 -11.81 -33.19 -5.20
N LYS A 26 -13.13 -32.97 -5.15
CA LYS A 26 -14.04 -33.03 -6.30
C LYS A 26 -14.82 -31.72 -6.44
N GLY A 27 -15.16 -31.36 -7.69
CA GLY A 27 -16.11 -30.27 -7.96
C GLY A 27 -17.55 -30.70 -7.73
N GLU A 28 -18.51 -29.77 -7.87
CA GLU A 28 -19.94 -30.05 -7.71
C GLU A 28 -20.47 -31.16 -8.65
N ASN A 29 -19.85 -31.31 -9.82
CA ASN A 29 -20.17 -32.35 -10.80
C ASN A 29 -19.61 -33.75 -10.43
N GLY A 30 -18.99 -33.89 -9.25
CA GLY A 30 -18.40 -35.15 -8.77
C GLY A 30 -17.08 -35.56 -9.45
N LYS A 31 -16.56 -34.77 -10.39
CA LYS A 31 -15.25 -35.01 -11.02
C LYS A 31 -14.12 -34.54 -10.11
N SER A 32 -13.02 -35.28 -10.11
CA SER A 32 -11.79 -34.89 -9.42
C SER A 32 -11.31 -33.52 -9.91
N LEU A 33 -11.00 -32.64 -8.96
CA LEU A 33 -10.48 -31.32 -9.25
C LEU A 33 -9.03 -31.44 -9.73
N SER A 34 -8.71 -30.69 -10.77
CA SER A 34 -7.36 -30.51 -11.26
C SER A 34 -7.17 -29.05 -11.65
N LEU A 35 -6.02 -28.51 -11.30
CA LEU A 35 -5.60 -27.16 -11.64
C LEU A 35 -4.64 -27.23 -12.83
N GLY A 36 -4.76 -26.29 -13.76
CA GLY A 36 -3.86 -26.18 -14.90
C GLY A 36 -2.41 -25.95 -14.45
N ASN A 37 -1.45 -26.41 -15.24
CA ASN A 37 -0.05 -26.11 -14.97
C ASN A 37 0.30 -24.71 -15.44
N LEU A 38 1.00 -23.96 -14.59
CA LEU A 38 1.66 -22.70 -14.89
C LEU A 38 3.13 -22.96 -15.28
N ARG A 39 3.84 -21.93 -15.74
CA ARG A 39 5.23 -22.08 -16.22
C ARG A 39 6.19 -20.99 -15.74
N GLY A 40 5.65 -19.91 -15.17
CA GLY A 40 6.41 -18.73 -14.79
C GLY A 40 6.56 -18.55 -13.29
N CYS A 41 5.80 -19.25 -12.45
CA CYS A 41 5.76 -18.98 -11.02
C CYS A 41 7.04 -19.41 -10.31
N VAL A 42 7.62 -20.54 -10.71
CA VAL A 42 8.92 -20.95 -10.18
C VAL A 42 10.04 -19.99 -10.65
N ASN A 43 9.93 -19.46 -11.86
CA ASN A 43 10.92 -18.51 -12.39
C ASN A 43 10.83 -17.14 -11.71
N ASP A 44 9.63 -16.69 -11.37
CA ASP A 44 9.39 -15.47 -10.58
C ASP A 44 10.07 -15.53 -9.22
N VAL A 45 9.86 -16.63 -8.48
CA VAL A 45 10.51 -16.84 -7.18
C VAL A 45 12.03 -16.88 -7.28
N ARG A 46 12.58 -17.54 -8.31
CA ARG A 46 14.04 -17.53 -8.54
C ARG A 46 14.55 -16.11 -8.77
N ALA A 47 13.88 -15.36 -9.65
CA ALA A 47 14.28 -14.00 -9.99
C ALA A 47 14.19 -13.04 -8.79
N ILE A 48 13.16 -13.18 -7.94
CA ILE A 48 13.06 -12.42 -6.69
C ILE A 48 14.13 -12.87 -5.69
N ALA A 49 14.37 -14.17 -5.52
CA ALA A 49 15.41 -14.66 -4.61
C ALA A 49 16.80 -14.12 -4.99
N ASP A 50 17.11 -14.09 -6.29
CA ASP A 50 18.36 -13.54 -6.79
C ASP A 50 18.46 -12.02 -6.53
N PHE A 51 17.37 -11.28 -6.77
CA PHE A 51 17.30 -9.85 -6.45
C PHE A 51 17.51 -9.59 -4.95
N LEU A 52 16.84 -10.34 -4.06
CA LEU A 52 16.97 -10.19 -2.61
C LEU A 52 18.39 -10.44 -2.12
N ARG A 53 19.07 -11.46 -2.67
CA ARG A 53 20.46 -11.77 -2.30
C ARG A 53 21.44 -10.73 -2.82
N ASN A 54 21.32 -10.38 -4.10
CA ASN A 54 22.32 -9.56 -4.79
C ASN A 54 22.17 -8.07 -4.48
N GLU A 55 20.94 -7.56 -4.42
CA GLU A 55 20.67 -6.12 -4.29
C GLU A 55 20.32 -5.71 -2.84
N LEU A 56 19.63 -6.57 -2.09
CA LEU A 56 19.16 -6.26 -0.73
C LEU A 56 19.95 -6.96 0.38
N GLN A 57 20.94 -7.78 0.03
CA GLN A 57 21.81 -8.54 0.94
C GLN A 57 21.01 -9.37 1.97
N LEU A 58 19.80 -9.80 1.62
CA LEU A 58 18.99 -10.69 2.44
C LEU A 58 19.52 -12.12 2.22
N GLN A 59 20.37 -12.55 3.14
CA GLN A 59 20.96 -13.89 3.10
C GLN A 59 19.89 -14.91 3.52
N ASP A 60 19.73 -15.96 2.72
CA ASP A 60 18.86 -17.11 2.97
C ASP A 60 17.33 -16.88 3.03
N PRO A 61 16.70 -16.38 1.94
CA PRO A 61 15.24 -16.44 1.82
C PRO A 61 14.75 -17.89 1.88
N ARG A 62 13.67 -18.14 2.63
CA ARG A 62 12.94 -19.41 2.63
C ARG A 62 12.18 -19.56 1.32
N ILE A 63 12.39 -20.68 0.63
CA ILE A 63 11.87 -20.88 -0.74
C ILE A 63 11.08 -22.19 -0.81
N LEU A 64 9.78 -22.08 -1.09
CA LEU A 64 8.88 -23.22 -1.33
C LEU A 64 8.52 -23.27 -2.82
N LEU A 65 8.88 -24.36 -3.51
CA LEU A 65 8.65 -24.49 -4.96
C LEU A 65 8.03 -25.84 -5.34
N SER A 66 7.07 -25.78 -6.26
CA SER A 66 6.58 -26.99 -6.93
C SER A 66 7.68 -27.63 -7.80
N PRO A 67 7.55 -28.90 -8.20
CA PRO A 67 8.43 -29.48 -9.21
C PRO A 67 8.26 -28.73 -10.54
N THR A 68 9.33 -28.65 -11.35
CA THR A 68 9.30 -28.08 -12.70
C THR A 68 9.13 -29.17 -13.75
N LEU A 69 8.33 -28.92 -14.79
CA LEU A 69 8.04 -29.88 -15.88
C LEU A 69 9.28 -30.39 -16.63
N SER A 70 10.37 -29.62 -16.66
CA SER A 70 11.59 -29.90 -17.45
C SER A 70 12.63 -30.76 -16.74
N SER A 71 12.36 -31.20 -15.51
CA SER A 71 13.33 -31.88 -14.67
C SER A 71 12.84 -33.30 -14.33
N SER A 72 12.95 -34.20 -15.29
CA SER A 72 12.90 -35.65 -15.04
C SER A 72 14.16 -36.19 -14.34
N SER A 73 15.15 -35.34 -14.05
CA SER A 73 16.46 -35.72 -13.49
C SER A 73 16.99 -34.87 -12.30
N ALA A 74 16.34 -33.78 -11.88
CA ALA A 74 16.77 -33.10 -10.65
C ALA A 74 16.30 -33.86 -9.40
N PRO A 75 17.10 -33.88 -8.32
CA PRO A 75 16.69 -34.48 -7.06
C PRO A 75 15.36 -33.90 -6.61
N THR A 76 14.42 -34.79 -6.27
CA THR A 76 13.12 -34.43 -5.72
C THR A 76 13.36 -33.52 -4.53
N LYS A 77 12.93 -32.25 -4.60
CA LYS A 77 13.05 -31.35 -3.46
C LYS A 77 12.46 -32.01 -2.22
N PRO A 78 13.10 -31.86 -1.04
CA PRO A 78 12.54 -32.29 0.23
C PRO A 78 11.07 -31.87 0.37
N THR A 79 10.24 -32.75 0.92
CA THR A 79 8.78 -32.54 1.02
C THR A 79 8.41 -31.31 1.85
N ASP A 80 9.27 -30.92 2.79
CA ASP A 80 9.18 -29.71 3.61
C ASP A 80 9.47 -28.41 2.84
N LEU A 81 10.06 -28.49 1.64
CA LEU A 81 10.28 -27.35 0.73
C LEU A 81 9.22 -27.25 -0.37
N ARG A 82 8.12 -28.01 -0.24
CA ARG A 82 6.97 -27.94 -1.15
C ARG A 82 5.99 -26.86 -0.67
N PRO A 83 5.33 -26.14 -1.59
CA PRO A 83 4.37 -25.09 -1.25
C PRO A 83 2.99 -25.67 -0.90
N THR A 84 2.97 -26.55 0.10
CA THR A 84 1.75 -27.09 0.70
C THR A 84 1.17 -26.09 1.71
N PHE A 85 -0.10 -26.26 2.06
CA PHE A 85 -0.72 -25.44 3.11
C PHE A 85 0.08 -25.48 4.42
N ASP A 86 0.42 -26.68 4.90
CA ASP A 86 1.12 -26.88 6.18
C ASP A 86 2.51 -26.24 6.18
N ASN A 87 3.26 -26.36 5.08
CA ASN A 87 4.59 -25.76 5.00
C ASN A 87 4.52 -24.22 4.95
N ILE A 88 3.56 -23.65 4.21
CA ILE A 88 3.36 -22.20 4.20
C ILE A 88 3.00 -21.70 5.61
N LYS A 89 2.03 -22.35 6.28
CA LYS A 89 1.63 -21.99 7.65
C LYS A 89 2.82 -22.10 8.62
N LYS A 90 3.59 -23.20 8.55
CA LYS A 90 4.77 -23.43 9.38
C LYS A 90 5.80 -22.30 9.26
N GLU A 91 6.06 -21.79 8.06
CA GLU A 91 7.01 -20.69 7.89
C GLU A 91 6.47 -19.36 8.46
N PHE A 92 5.17 -19.09 8.37
CA PHE A 92 4.55 -17.96 9.07
C PHE A 92 4.67 -18.09 10.59
N ASP A 93 4.36 -19.27 11.14
CA ASP A 93 4.50 -19.54 12.58
C ASP A 93 5.97 -19.39 13.03
N SER A 94 6.91 -19.89 12.23
CA SER A 94 8.34 -19.79 12.52
C SER A 94 8.86 -18.34 12.55
N VAL A 95 8.37 -17.48 11.64
CA VAL A 95 8.68 -16.05 11.67
C VAL A 95 8.03 -15.39 12.89
N ALA A 96 6.78 -15.74 13.20
CA ALA A 96 6.08 -15.23 14.38
C ALA A 96 6.79 -15.62 15.69
N GLU A 97 7.51 -16.73 15.74
CA GLU A 97 8.32 -17.12 16.90
C GLU A 97 9.66 -16.39 16.96
N GLN A 98 10.36 -16.26 15.83
CA GLN A 98 11.76 -15.80 15.78
C GLN A 98 11.95 -14.29 15.65
N ALA A 99 11.00 -13.60 15.03
CA ALA A 99 11.08 -12.17 14.74
C ALA A 99 10.54 -11.31 15.88
N GLY A 100 11.10 -10.11 16.03
CA GLY A 100 10.72 -9.13 17.04
C GLY A 100 10.51 -7.71 16.47
N PRO A 101 10.27 -6.73 17.35
CA PRO A 101 10.03 -5.35 16.95
C PRO A 101 11.15 -4.78 16.07
N GLY A 102 10.77 -4.23 14.91
CA GLY A 102 11.71 -3.62 13.96
C GLY A 102 12.30 -4.58 12.91
N ASP A 103 12.15 -5.89 13.09
CA ASP A 103 12.51 -6.88 12.06
C ASP A 103 11.61 -6.74 10.83
N LEU A 104 12.09 -7.24 9.70
CA LEU A 104 11.36 -7.25 8.42
C LEU A 104 10.96 -8.66 8.04
N PHE A 105 9.71 -8.85 7.62
CA PHE A 105 9.25 -10.06 6.93
C PHE A 105 8.74 -9.72 5.52
N PHE A 106 9.30 -10.37 4.51
CA PHE A 106 8.85 -10.27 3.13
C PHE A 106 8.20 -11.58 2.67
N PHE A 107 6.94 -11.51 2.25
CA PHE A 107 6.21 -12.65 1.69
C PHE A 107 5.92 -12.42 0.21
N HIS A 108 6.36 -13.35 -0.65
CA HIS A 108 6.01 -13.37 -2.06
C HIS A 108 5.28 -14.65 -2.42
N PHE A 109 4.14 -14.53 -3.07
CA PHE A 109 3.39 -15.66 -3.61
C PHE A 109 3.18 -15.51 -5.11
N SER A 110 3.54 -16.53 -5.86
CA SER A 110 3.32 -16.65 -7.30
C SER A 110 2.66 -18.00 -7.60
N GLY A 111 1.44 -17.97 -8.13
CA GLY A 111 0.67 -19.18 -8.41
C GLY A 111 -0.79 -18.87 -8.75
N HIS A 112 -1.61 -19.91 -8.82
CA HIS A 112 -3.05 -19.79 -8.95
C HIS A 112 -3.67 -19.11 -7.72
N GLY A 113 -4.60 -18.19 -8.01
CA GLY A 113 -5.57 -17.72 -7.03
C GLY A 113 -6.98 -17.92 -7.56
N ALA A 114 -7.92 -18.07 -6.64
CA ALA A 114 -9.32 -18.34 -6.98
C ALA A 114 -10.29 -17.88 -5.88
N ARG A 115 -11.58 -17.92 -6.18
CA ARG A 115 -12.65 -17.66 -5.21
C ARG A 115 -13.23 -18.97 -4.70
N LEU A 116 -13.15 -19.19 -3.39
CA LEU A 116 -13.70 -20.36 -2.70
C LEU A 116 -14.99 -20.00 -1.95
N GLN A 117 -15.80 -21.02 -1.64
CA GLN A 117 -16.97 -20.84 -0.79
C GLN A 117 -16.55 -20.41 0.63
N PRO A 118 -17.24 -19.47 1.28
CA PRO A 118 -16.93 -19.07 2.65
C PRO A 118 -16.95 -20.27 3.61
N THR A 119 -16.04 -20.31 4.57
CA THR A 119 -16.04 -21.26 5.70
C THR A 119 -16.80 -20.70 6.90
N SER A 120 -16.99 -21.51 7.94
CA SER A 120 -17.68 -21.11 9.18
C SER A 120 -17.13 -19.85 9.86
N LYS A 121 -15.84 -19.56 9.67
CA LYS A 121 -15.13 -18.40 10.24
C LYS A 121 -14.86 -17.26 9.26
N SER A 122 -15.41 -17.35 8.05
CA SER A 122 -15.27 -16.27 7.08
C SER A 122 -16.00 -15.01 7.55
N PRO A 123 -15.50 -13.81 7.21
CA PRO A 123 -16.17 -12.56 7.57
C PRO A 123 -17.64 -12.54 7.14
N PRO A 124 -18.57 -12.06 8.00
CA PRO A 124 -20.00 -12.09 7.72
C PRO A 124 -20.35 -11.22 6.50
N GLY A 125 -21.32 -11.67 5.70
CA GLY A 125 -21.80 -10.94 4.52
C GLY A 125 -21.02 -11.23 3.23
N ARG A 126 -19.93 -11.99 3.30
CA ARG A 126 -19.11 -12.36 2.15
C ARG A 126 -19.71 -13.54 1.37
N SER A 127 -19.79 -13.43 0.05
CA SER A 127 -20.32 -14.49 -0.82
C SER A 127 -19.25 -15.50 -1.28
N THR A 128 -17.98 -15.10 -1.34
CA THR A 128 -16.83 -15.96 -1.68
C THR A 128 -15.55 -15.41 -1.05
N ASP A 129 -14.59 -16.28 -0.76
CA ASP A 129 -13.26 -15.91 -0.28
C ASP A 129 -12.22 -15.94 -1.41
N PRO A 130 -11.53 -14.83 -1.69
CA PRO A 130 -10.30 -14.90 -2.49
C PRO A 130 -9.26 -15.72 -1.72
N SER A 131 -8.59 -16.61 -2.45
CA SER A 131 -7.75 -17.64 -1.87
C SER A 131 -6.53 -17.90 -2.76
N LEU A 132 -5.37 -18.10 -2.14
CA LEU A 132 -4.14 -18.54 -2.78
C LEU A 132 -4.15 -20.06 -2.82
N MET A 133 -4.12 -20.65 -4.02
CA MET A 133 -4.18 -22.10 -4.18
C MET A 133 -2.83 -22.71 -3.80
N THR A 134 -2.84 -23.61 -2.82
CA THR A 134 -1.67 -24.38 -2.40
C THR A 134 -1.46 -25.56 -3.35
N MET A 135 -0.23 -26.09 -3.42
CA MET A 135 0.12 -27.17 -4.35
C MET A 135 -0.71 -28.44 -4.10
N ASP A 136 -1.11 -28.69 -2.86
CA ASP A 136 -1.85 -29.87 -2.40
C ASP A 136 -3.36 -29.62 -2.27
N PHE A 137 -3.87 -28.47 -2.72
CA PHE A 137 -5.30 -28.15 -2.63
C PHE A 137 -6.19 -29.24 -3.28
N CYS A 138 -5.81 -29.75 -4.45
CA CYS A 138 -6.57 -30.80 -5.13
C CYS A 138 -6.42 -32.19 -4.48
N CYS A 139 -5.47 -32.36 -3.55
CA CYS A 139 -5.33 -33.53 -2.68
C CYS A 139 -6.18 -33.43 -1.40
N GLY A 140 -7.21 -32.59 -1.41
CA GLY A 140 -8.12 -32.41 -0.27
C GLY A 140 -7.54 -31.56 0.87
N LYS A 141 -6.40 -30.88 0.64
CA LYS A 141 -5.81 -29.96 1.61
C LYS A 141 -6.36 -28.54 1.45
N PRO A 142 -6.20 -27.67 2.46
CA PRO A 142 -6.75 -26.32 2.41
C PRO A 142 -5.98 -25.39 1.46
N ALA A 143 -6.65 -24.36 0.96
CA ALA A 143 -6.01 -23.20 0.37
C ALA A 143 -5.71 -22.14 1.45
N VAL A 144 -4.86 -21.16 1.16
CA VAL A 144 -4.68 -20.00 2.04
C VAL A 144 -5.72 -18.94 1.69
N ARG A 145 -6.75 -18.76 2.52
CA ARG A 145 -7.80 -17.76 2.30
C ARG A 145 -7.31 -16.35 2.64
N GLY A 146 -7.82 -15.34 1.95
CA GLY A 146 -7.36 -13.96 2.13
C GLY A 146 -7.55 -13.41 3.54
N TRP A 147 -8.69 -13.73 4.18
CA TRP A 147 -8.92 -13.36 5.58
C TRP A 147 -7.99 -14.13 6.53
N GLN A 148 -7.66 -15.39 6.24
CA GLN A 148 -6.73 -16.19 7.02
C GLN A 148 -5.30 -15.64 6.91
N LEU A 149 -4.88 -15.28 5.70
CA LEU A 149 -3.61 -14.59 5.47
C LEU A 149 -3.56 -13.28 6.27
N ASN A 150 -4.64 -12.48 6.25
CA ASN A 150 -4.73 -11.24 7.00
C ASN A 150 -4.54 -11.45 8.51
N GLU A 151 -5.14 -12.50 9.09
CA GLU A 151 -4.94 -12.83 10.51
C GLU A 151 -3.50 -13.24 10.82
N TRP A 152 -2.82 -13.98 9.93
CA TRP A 152 -1.39 -14.27 10.10
C TRP A 152 -0.55 -12.99 10.07
N LEU A 153 -0.85 -12.06 9.15
CA LEU A 153 -0.16 -10.77 9.03
C LEU A 153 -0.42 -9.86 10.23
N LYS A 154 -1.65 -9.84 10.77
CA LYS A 154 -1.99 -9.08 11.99
C LYS A 154 -1.15 -9.52 13.19
N ARG A 155 -1.00 -10.84 13.42
CA ARG A 155 -0.14 -11.37 14.50
C ARG A 155 1.30 -10.88 14.39
N LEU A 156 1.85 -10.77 13.18
CA LEU A 156 3.19 -10.22 12.97
C LEU A 156 3.23 -8.71 13.27
N ASN A 157 2.21 -7.98 12.84
CA ASN A 157 2.11 -6.53 13.11
C ASN A 157 1.96 -6.22 14.61
N GLU A 158 1.21 -7.01 15.37
CA GLU A 158 1.09 -6.88 16.84
C GLU A 158 2.46 -7.00 17.54
N LYS A 159 3.37 -7.79 16.98
CA LYS A 159 4.78 -7.89 17.42
C LYS A 159 5.67 -6.77 16.87
N LYS A 160 5.11 -5.78 16.18
CA LYS A 160 5.81 -4.67 15.51
C LYS A 160 6.83 -5.13 14.47
N ILE A 161 6.57 -6.28 13.82
CA ILE A 161 7.36 -6.78 12.70
C ILE A 161 6.86 -6.07 11.44
N ARG A 162 7.77 -5.45 10.70
CA ARG A 162 7.42 -4.80 9.43
C ARG A 162 7.16 -5.86 8.38
N THR A 163 5.96 -5.89 7.83
CA THR A 163 5.57 -6.92 6.86
C THR A 163 5.28 -6.33 5.49
N ILE A 164 5.88 -6.94 4.47
CA ILE A 164 5.68 -6.60 3.05
C ILE A 164 5.21 -7.86 2.33
N VAL A 165 4.14 -7.73 1.56
CA VAL A 165 3.54 -8.83 0.80
C VAL A 165 3.48 -8.50 -0.68
N THR A 166 3.80 -9.45 -1.54
CA THR A 166 3.61 -9.34 -2.99
C THR A 166 2.88 -10.58 -3.50
N LEU A 167 1.74 -10.38 -4.18
CA LEU A 167 0.90 -11.45 -4.70
C LEU A 167 0.84 -11.36 -6.23
N ASP A 168 1.50 -12.29 -6.91
CA ASP A 168 1.37 -12.49 -8.36
C ASP A 168 0.44 -13.67 -8.65
N SER A 169 -0.84 -13.45 -8.35
CA SER A 169 -1.92 -14.42 -8.48
C SER A 169 -3.21 -13.71 -8.90
N CYS A 170 -4.10 -14.40 -9.62
CA CYS A 170 -5.42 -13.86 -9.95
C CYS A 170 -6.41 -13.98 -8.80
N HIS A 171 -7.42 -13.10 -8.76
CA HIS A 171 -8.53 -13.19 -7.80
C HIS A 171 -9.91 -13.27 -8.45
N SER A 172 -9.98 -13.20 -9.79
CA SER A 172 -11.24 -13.16 -10.50
C SER A 172 -11.79 -14.56 -10.77
N GLY A 173 -13.09 -14.71 -10.56
CA GLY A 173 -13.93 -15.72 -11.24
C GLY A 173 -14.41 -15.22 -12.61
N GLY A 174 -13.63 -14.34 -13.26
CA GLY A 174 -14.00 -13.69 -14.52
C GLY A 174 -13.42 -14.43 -15.72
N ALA A 175 -14.26 -14.66 -16.72
CA ALA A 175 -13.86 -15.26 -18.00
C ALA A 175 -13.35 -14.17 -18.96
N PHE A 176 -12.04 -13.95 -19.05
CA PHE A 176 -11.48 -13.21 -20.18
C PHE A 176 -11.21 -14.18 -21.33
N ARG A 177 -11.87 -13.95 -22.47
CA ARG A 177 -11.73 -14.74 -23.69
C ARG A 177 -10.74 -14.03 -24.58
N THR A 178 -9.45 -14.37 -24.51
CA THR A 178 -8.46 -14.19 -25.60
C THR A 178 -7.13 -14.83 -25.19
N GLY A 179 -6.42 -15.43 -26.16
CA GLY A 179 -5.33 -16.38 -25.93
C GLY A 179 -4.16 -15.86 -25.09
N GLY A 180 -3.94 -16.50 -23.94
CA GLY A 180 -2.82 -16.31 -23.00
C GLY A 180 -2.87 -17.37 -21.89
N SER A 181 -1.76 -17.59 -21.17
CA SER A 181 -1.75 -18.43 -19.95
C SER A 181 -2.03 -17.54 -18.74
N PHE A 182 -3.16 -17.78 -18.07
CA PHE A 182 -3.63 -16.99 -16.93
C PHE A 182 -3.46 -17.75 -15.62
N ARG A 183 -3.30 -16.99 -14.53
CA ARG A 183 -3.16 -17.54 -13.17
C ARG A 183 -4.51 -17.74 -12.47
N THR A 184 -5.62 -17.68 -13.19
CA THR A 184 -6.90 -18.24 -12.74
C THR A 184 -7.06 -19.62 -13.37
N PRO A 185 -7.51 -20.63 -12.61
CA PRO A 185 -7.80 -21.94 -13.19
C PRO A 185 -8.87 -21.84 -14.29
N GLU A 186 -8.64 -22.49 -15.42
CA GLU A 186 -9.63 -22.55 -16.50
C GLU A 186 -10.88 -23.33 -16.05
N GLY A 187 -12.07 -22.80 -16.36
CA GLY A 187 -13.35 -23.46 -16.02
C GLY A 187 -13.66 -23.52 -14.52
N TRP A 188 -13.10 -22.62 -13.71
CA TRP A 188 -13.32 -22.58 -12.25
C TRP A 188 -14.81 -22.44 -11.90
N THR A 189 -15.37 -23.48 -11.29
CA THR A 189 -16.73 -23.50 -10.73
C THR A 189 -16.69 -23.35 -9.22
N THR A 190 -17.86 -23.24 -8.60
CA THR A 190 -17.98 -23.38 -7.14
C THR A 190 -17.34 -24.69 -6.66
N ILE A 191 -16.43 -24.58 -5.70
CA ILE A 191 -15.77 -25.72 -5.05
C ILE A 191 -16.32 -25.85 -3.62
N PRO A 192 -16.92 -27.00 -3.26
CA PRO A 192 -17.35 -27.25 -1.89
C PRO A 192 -16.18 -27.28 -0.90
N ASN A 193 -16.44 -26.80 0.32
CA ASN A 193 -15.49 -26.95 1.43
C ASN A 193 -15.44 -28.42 1.90
N LEU A 194 -14.25 -28.86 2.30
CA LEU A 194 -13.98 -30.14 2.96
C LEU A 194 -13.78 -29.93 4.47
N PRO A 195 -13.89 -30.98 5.31
CA PRO A 195 -13.59 -30.88 6.74
C PRO A 195 -12.22 -30.26 7.05
N ALA A 196 -11.20 -30.60 6.24
CA ALA A 196 -9.86 -30.02 6.35
C ALA A 196 -9.85 -28.48 6.20
N ASP A 197 -10.76 -27.90 5.41
CA ASP A 197 -10.88 -26.45 5.23
C ASP A 197 -11.40 -25.76 6.51
N GLU A 198 -12.23 -26.46 7.29
CA GLU A 198 -12.75 -25.98 8.59
C GLU A 198 -11.75 -26.25 9.73
N GLU A 199 -11.07 -27.39 9.72
CA GLU A 199 -10.03 -27.71 10.70
C GLU A 199 -8.87 -26.70 10.65
N ALA A 200 -8.46 -26.30 9.44
CA ALA A 200 -7.38 -25.34 9.23
C ALA A 200 -7.63 -23.95 9.85
N ILE A 201 -8.89 -23.65 10.20
CA ILE A 201 -9.29 -22.37 10.78
C ILE A 201 -9.77 -22.49 12.24
N ALA A 202 -9.81 -23.69 12.81
CA ALA A 202 -10.38 -23.94 14.12
C ALA A 202 -9.70 -23.15 15.26
N GLU A 203 -8.39 -22.93 15.16
CA GLU A 203 -7.58 -22.21 16.17
C GLU A 203 -7.54 -20.68 15.95
N MET A 204 -8.13 -20.17 14.87
CA MET A 204 -8.10 -18.73 14.57
C MET A 204 -9.17 -18.01 15.40
N ALA A 205 -8.76 -17.08 16.27
CA ALA A 205 -9.68 -16.20 16.97
C ALA A 205 -10.22 -15.15 15.98
N ILE A 206 -11.54 -14.94 15.94
CA ILE A 206 -12.14 -13.80 15.25
C ILE A 206 -12.41 -12.76 16.33
N GLU A 207 -11.62 -11.68 16.36
CA GLU A 207 -12.07 -10.49 17.06
C GLU A 207 -13.26 -9.91 16.30
N SER A 208 -14.43 -9.91 16.94
CA SER A 208 -15.60 -9.20 16.45
C SER A 208 -15.39 -7.70 16.68
N GLY A 209 -14.56 -7.10 15.83
CA GLY A 209 -14.26 -5.68 15.80
C GLY A 209 -15.46 -4.88 15.29
N SER A 210 -16.01 -4.08 16.20
CA SER A 210 -17.23 -3.27 16.09
C SER A 210 -17.09 -2.06 15.15
N ARG A 211 -18.17 -1.79 14.40
CA ARG A 211 -18.73 -0.46 14.07
C ARG A 211 -17.72 0.63 13.70
N ASP A 212 -17.40 0.72 12.42
CA ASP A 212 -17.59 1.89 11.56
C ASP A 212 -17.35 1.43 10.12
N GLY A 213 -17.96 2.09 9.14
CA GLY A 213 -18.10 1.56 7.77
C GLY A 213 -16.77 1.28 7.07
N GLU A 214 -16.23 0.07 7.21
CA GLU A 214 -15.15 -0.41 6.36
C GLU A 214 -15.73 -0.91 5.03
N LEU A 215 -15.31 -0.22 3.97
CA LEU A 215 -15.50 -0.62 2.58
C LEU A 215 -15.05 -2.09 2.43
N GLU A 216 -15.86 -2.90 1.74
CA GLU A 216 -15.54 -4.30 1.43
C GLU A 216 -14.27 -4.34 0.56
N THR A 217 -13.09 -4.27 1.19
CA THR A 217 -11.83 -4.52 0.50
C THR A 217 -11.73 -6.03 0.34
N SER A 218 -11.53 -6.50 -0.88
CA SER A 218 -11.53 -7.93 -1.24
C SER A 218 -10.69 -8.84 -0.32
N TRP A 219 -9.73 -8.30 0.43
CA TRP A 219 -8.89 -9.05 1.35
C TRP A 219 -9.19 -8.81 2.84
N SER A 220 -10.05 -7.85 3.20
CA SER A 220 -10.20 -7.35 4.58
C SER A 220 -8.85 -6.96 5.20
N ILE A 221 -7.92 -6.46 4.37
CA ILE A 221 -6.56 -6.07 4.78
C ILE A 221 -6.66 -4.89 5.72
N ASN A 222 -6.06 -5.02 6.90
CA ASN A 222 -5.80 -3.87 7.78
C ASN A 222 -4.81 -2.93 7.06
N PRO A 223 -5.23 -1.73 6.63
CA PRO A 223 -4.38 -0.83 5.85
C PRO A 223 -3.22 -0.25 6.67
N ASP A 224 -3.26 -0.33 8.00
CA ASP A 224 -2.28 0.36 8.84
C ASP A 224 -1.10 -0.53 9.26
N GLY A 225 -1.21 -1.86 9.12
CA GLY A 225 -0.25 -2.82 9.68
C GLY A 225 0.82 -3.37 8.71
N PHE A 226 0.57 -3.38 7.40
CA PHE A 226 1.50 -3.97 6.43
C PHE A 226 1.31 -3.37 5.03
N THR A 227 2.31 -3.55 4.16
CA THR A 227 2.21 -3.17 2.74
C THR A 227 1.95 -4.41 1.89
N LEU A 228 0.91 -4.40 1.05
CA LEU A 228 0.63 -5.49 0.12
C LEU A 228 0.55 -4.98 -1.31
N MET A 229 1.34 -5.54 -2.22
CA MET A 229 1.16 -5.37 -3.66
C MET A 229 0.44 -6.58 -4.26
N ALA A 230 -0.57 -6.34 -5.08
CA ALA A 230 -1.26 -7.38 -5.85
C ALA A 230 -1.14 -7.11 -7.35
N ALA A 231 -1.00 -8.17 -8.15
CA ALA A 231 -0.81 -8.08 -9.59
C ALA A 231 -1.98 -7.44 -10.35
N CYS A 232 -3.21 -7.63 -9.88
CA CYS A 232 -4.40 -7.18 -10.59
C CYS A 232 -5.57 -6.84 -9.64
N GLU A 233 -6.60 -6.17 -10.16
CA GLU A 233 -7.83 -5.94 -9.41
C GLU A 233 -8.65 -7.22 -9.18
N SER A 234 -9.64 -7.12 -8.29
CA SER A 234 -10.50 -8.24 -7.88
C SER A 234 -11.29 -8.87 -9.04
N HIS A 235 -11.46 -8.17 -10.17
CA HIS A 235 -12.19 -8.64 -11.34
C HIS A 235 -11.29 -8.94 -12.55
N GLU A 236 -9.97 -8.81 -12.42
CA GLU A 236 -8.99 -9.00 -13.49
C GLU A 236 -8.21 -10.32 -13.35
N LEU A 237 -7.44 -10.68 -14.38
CA LEU A 237 -6.58 -11.86 -14.43
C LEU A 237 -5.11 -11.46 -14.45
N ALA A 238 -4.33 -11.96 -13.50
CA ALA A 238 -2.88 -12.07 -13.59
C ALA A 238 -2.47 -13.05 -14.72
N ALA A 239 -1.57 -12.60 -15.59
CA ALA A 239 -1.11 -13.31 -16.78
C ALA A 239 0.38 -13.66 -16.72
N GLU A 240 0.76 -14.74 -17.40
CA GLU A 240 2.16 -15.03 -17.69
C GLU A 240 2.62 -14.35 -18.99
N LYS A 241 3.88 -13.93 -19.01
CA LYS A 241 4.58 -13.35 -20.15
C LYS A 241 5.86 -14.13 -20.43
N SER A 242 6.14 -14.40 -21.70
CA SER A 242 7.43 -14.94 -22.11
C SER A 242 8.42 -13.80 -22.38
N VAL A 243 9.60 -13.89 -21.76
CA VAL A 243 10.74 -13.00 -21.99
C VAL A 243 11.93 -13.87 -22.36
N ASN A 244 12.49 -13.67 -23.56
CA ASN A 244 13.60 -14.48 -24.09
C ASN A 244 13.35 -16.00 -24.02
N GLY A 245 12.11 -16.43 -24.23
CA GLY A 245 11.72 -17.86 -24.18
C GLY A 245 11.46 -18.41 -22.77
N VAL A 246 11.64 -17.62 -21.71
CA VAL A 246 11.33 -18.01 -20.31
C VAL A 246 10.01 -17.38 -19.88
N SER A 247 9.09 -18.16 -19.32
CA SER A 247 7.82 -17.65 -18.79
C SER A 247 8.02 -17.02 -17.41
N HIS A 248 7.35 -15.90 -17.17
CA HIS A 248 7.32 -15.15 -15.92
C HIS A 248 5.92 -14.58 -15.68
N GLY A 249 5.59 -14.22 -14.45
CA GLY A 249 4.43 -13.38 -14.15
C GLY A 249 4.64 -11.99 -14.72
N ALA A 250 3.63 -11.46 -15.41
CA ALA A 250 3.75 -10.13 -15.99
C ALA A 250 4.00 -9.06 -14.91
N PHE A 251 3.34 -9.18 -13.76
CA PHE A 251 3.55 -8.32 -12.60
C PHE A 251 4.96 -8.47 -12.02
N THR A 252 5.41 -9.70 -11.71
CA THR A 252 6.73 -9.93 -11.10
C THR A 252 7.87 -9.47 -12.02
N ASN A 253 7.77 -9.78 -13.31
CA ASN A 253 8.76 -9.33 -14.29
C ASN A 253 8.81 -7.79 -14.38
N ALA A 254 7.65 -7.12 -14.39
CA ALA A 254 7.60 -5.66 -14.42
C ALA A 254 8.11 -5.03 -13.11
N LEU A 255 7.77 -5.60 -11.95
CA LEU A 255 8.28 -5.17 -10.64
C LEU A 255 9.81 -5.23 -10.60
N LEU A 256 10.40 -6.37 -10.99
CA LEU A 256 11.86 -6.53 -11.03
C LEU A 256 12.51 -5.59 -12.06
N ALA A 257 11.86 -5.33 -13.19
CA ALA A 257 12.36 -4.36 -14.17
C ALA A 257 12.39 -2.92 -13.61
N CYS A 258 11.33 -2.50 -12.91
CA CYS A 258 11.28 -1.18 -12.26
C CYS A 258 12.34 -1.06 -11.15
N LEU A 259 12.52 -2.11 -10.34
CA LEU A 259 13.52 -2.14 -9.28
C LEU A 259 14.95 -2.09 -9.83
N LYS A 260 15.26 -2.84 -10.89
CA LYS A 260 16.60 -2.81 -11.52
C LYS A 260 16.93 -1.48 -12.21
N GLN A 261 15.92 -0.77 -12.69
CA GLN A 261 16.10 0.56 -13.30
C GLN A 261 16.27 1.66 -12.25
N SER A 262 15.81 1.43 -11.02
CA SER A 262 15.88 2.41 -9.94
C SER A 262 17.04 2.05 -9.01
N ARG A 263 18.21 2.65 -9.21
CA ARG A 263 19.36 2.42 -8.31
C ARG A 263 19.03 2.97 -6.91
N PRO A 264 19.16 2.17 -5.83
CA PRO A 264 18.82 2.60 -4.47
C PRO A 264 19.58 3.84 -3.98
N SER A 265 20.77 4.09 -4.55
CA SER A 265 21.59 5.28 -4.25
C SER A 265 21.15 6.54 -4.99
N GLU A 266 20.27 6.44 -6.00
CA GLU A 266 19.91 7.53 -6.90
C GLU A 266 18.43 7.95 -6.75
N SER A 267 17.56 7.12 -6.15
CA SER A 267 16.14 7.46 -5.99
C SER A 267 15.48 6.75 -4.79
N ILE A 268 14.61 7.48 -4.08
CA ILE A 268 13.70 6.90 -3.08
C ILE A 268 12.52 6.27 -3.83
N VAL A 269 12.52 4.94 -3.88
CA VAL A 269 11.44 4.16 -4.52
C VAL A 269 10.41 3.77 -3.49
N THR A 270 9.17 4.21 -3.64
CA THR A 270 8.03 3.78 -2.81
C THR A 270 7.17 2.73 -3.50
N TYR A 271 6.38 1.97 -2.75
CA TYR A 271 5.44 1.00 -3.34
C TYR A 271 4.44 1.66 -4.29
N ARG A 272 3.97 2.87 -3.98
CA ARG A 272 3.13 3.72 -4.82
C ARG A 272 3.81 4.00 -6.16
N THR A 273 5.05 4.50 -6.13
CA THR A 273 5.79 4.79 -7.36
C THR A 273 6.09 3.54 -8.18
N LEU A 274 6.38 2.41 -7.53
CA LEU A 274 6.55 1.12 -8.23
C LEU A 274 5.25 0.71 -8.91
N ARG A 275 4.12 0.80 -8.21
CA ARG A 275 2.80 0.48 -8.77
C ARG A 275 2.48 1.36 -9.98
N ASP A 276 2.71 2.67 -9.89
CA ASP A 276 2.50 3.59 -11.01
C ASP A 276 3.39 3.24 -12.21
N GLN A 277 4.67 2.91 -11.98
CA GLN A 277 5.58 2.46 -13.05
C GLN A 277 5.19 1.11 -13.64
N ILE A 278 4.79 0.13 -12.82
CA ILE A 278 4.40 -1.22 -13.26
C ILE A 278 3.15 -1.13 -14.15
N VAL A 279 2.15 -0.32 -13.77
CA VAL A 279 0.91 -0.11 -14.56
C VAL A 279 1.23 0.31 -15.99
N THR A 280 2.29 1.10 -16.23
CA THR A 280 2.71 1.49 -17.59
C THR A 280 3.37 0.35 -18.39
N ARG A 281 3.75 -0.76 -17.75
CA ARG A 281 4.52 -1.87 -18.33
C ARG A 281 3.73 -3.16 -18.50
N VAL A 282 2.59 -3.26 -17.81
CA VAL A 282 1.70 -4.42 -17.88
C VAL A 282 0.44 -4.03 -18.65
N SER A 283 -0.08 -4.95 -19.45
CA SER A 283 -1.32 -4.77 -20.20
C SER A 283 -2.33 -5.84 -19.74
N GLY A 284 -3.59 -5.44 -19.55
CA GLY A 284 -4.65 -6.32 -19.07
C GLY A 284 -4.62 -6.65 -17.57
N GLN A 285 -3.78 -5.94 -16.80
CA GLN A 285 -3.69 -6.03 -15.35
C GLN A 285 -3.53 -4.64 -14.74
N THR A 286 -4.19 -4.39 -13.63
CA THR A 286 -4.10 -3.16 -12.84
C THR A 286 -3.49 -3.47 -11.47
N PRO A 287 -2.16 -3.41 -11.33
CA PRO A 287 -1.49 -3.60 -10.06
C PRO A 287 -2.02 -2.68 -8.96
N ARG A 288 -2.19 -3.23 -7.75
CA ARG A 288 -2.70 -2.50 -6.59
C ARG A 288 -1.69 -2.53 -5.46
N VAL A 289 -1.69 -1.48 -4.65
CA VAL A 289 -1.00 -1.44 -3.35
C VAL A 289 -2.04 -1.17 -2.28
N PHE A 290 -2.01 -1.97 -1.23
CA PHE A 290 -2.83 -1.83 -0.04
C PHE A 290 -1.94 -1.50 1.16
N GLY A 291 -2.55 -0.79 2.10
CA GLY A 291 -1.92 -0.29 3.31
C GLY A 291 -0.89 0.78 3.06
N ARG A 292 0.31 0.61 3.63
CA ARG A 292 1.42 1.58 3.62
C ARG A 292 2.05 1.77 2.24
N ASP A 293 1.34 2.44 1.33
CA ASP A 293 1.73 2.56 -0.08
C ASP A 293 2.87 3.56 -0.33
N ARG A 294 3.11 4.49 0.60
CA ARG A 294 4.25 5.42 0.54
C ARG A 294 5.52 4.82 1.12
N LEU A 295 5.47 3.64 1.74
CA LEU A 295 6.66 3.04 2.34
C LEU A 295 7.74 2.89 1.27
N VAL A 296 8.98 3.28 1.61
CA VAL A 296 10.13 3.01 0.74
C VAL A 296 10.25 1.51 0.57
N PHE A 297 10.48 1.04 -0.65
CA PHE A 297 10.59 -0.37 -0.96
C PHE A 297 11.68 -1.01 -0.09
N PHE A 298 11.31 -2.01 0.72
CA PHE A 298 12.15 -2.62 1.76
C PHE A 298 12.75 -1.68 2.82
N GLY A 299 12.33 -0.41 2.83
CA GLY A 299 12.75 0.60 3.79
C GLY A 299 11.90 0.64 5.05
N ASP A 300 12.26 1.55 5.95
CA ASP A 300 11.58 1.84 7.23
C ASP A 300 10.92 3.22 7.29
N LYS A 301 11.06 3.98 6.20
CA LYS A 301 10.60 5.35 6.10
C LYS A 301 9.43 5.44 5.13
N GLU A 302 8.45 6.24 5.49
CA GLU A 302 7.48 6.80 4.56
C GLU A 302 7.89 8.24 4.31
N PRO A 303 8.32 8.60 3.08
CA PRO A 303 8.54 9.98 2.75
C PRO A 303 7.20 10.69 2.86
N PHE A 304 7.21 11.79 3.61
CA PHE A 304 5.99 12.44 4.06
C PHE A 304 5.17 13.07 2.92
N SER A 305 5.85 13.52 1.89
CA SER A 305 5.34 13.88 0.58
C SER A 305 6.63 13.96 -0.25
N ALA A 306 6.76 13.25 -1.36
CA ALA A 306 5.94 13.51 -2.50
C ALA A 306 5.99 12.37 -3.49
N THR A 307 4.84 12.04 -4.06
CA THR A 307 4.83 11.37 -5.36
C THR A 307 5.41 12.37 -6.36
N PRO A 308 6.53 12.05 -7.03
CA PRO A 308 7.09 12.96 -8.00
C PRO A 308 6.08 13.21 -9.11
N ILE A 309 5.80 14.48 -9.35
CA ILE A 309 4.87 14.96 -10.36
C ILE A 309 5.65 15.07 -11.66
N VAL A 310 5.21 14.35 -12.68
CA VAL A 310 5.76 14.50 -14.02
C VAL A 310 5.26 15.82 -14.61
N VAL A 311 6.18 16.72 -14.94
CA VAL A 311 5.87 18.04 -15.52
C VAL A 311 6.30 18.14 -16.96
N ARG A 312 5.58 19.00 -17.70
CA ARG A 312 5.92 19.36 -19.07
C ARG A 312 6.70 20.67 -19.07
N LEU A 313 7.87 20.68 -19.70
CA LEU A 313 8.64 21.91 -19.94
C LEU A 313 8.24 22.50 -21.29
N LYS A 314 7.87 23.78 -21.33
CA LYS A 314 7.61 24.52 -22.57
C LYS A 314 8.18 25.92 -22.48
N GLY A 315 9.24 26.19 -23.23
CA GLY A 315 10.00 27.44 -23.12
C GLY A 315 10.64 27.54 -21.74
N GLU A 316 10.44 28.67 -21.06
CA GLU A 316 10.99 28.95 -19.73
C GLU A 316 10.00 28.64 -18.59
N ARG A 317 9.02 27.76 -18.82
CA ARG A 317 7.98 27.42 -17.84
C ARG A 317 7.74 25.91 -17.75
N ILE A 318 7.48 25.45 -16.53
CA ILE A 318 6.97 24.10 -16.27
C ILE A 318 5.46 24.14 -16.07
N TYR A 319 4.79 23.09 -16.54
CA TYR A 319 3.36 22.87 -16.39
C TYR A 319 3.13 21.59 -15.58
N LEU A 320 2.43 21.73 -14.46
CA LEU A 320 2.15 20.68 -13.49
C LEU A 320 0.70 20.24 -13.66
N PRO A 321 0.40 18.93 -13.78
CA PRO A 321 -0.97 18.41 -13.86
C PRO A 321 -1.67 18.39 -12.49
N ILE A 322 -1.51 19.46 -11.71
CA ILE A 322 -2.19 19.72 -10.43
C ILE A 322 -2.57 21.20 -10.35
N GLY A 323 -3.61 21.55 -9.60
CA GLY A 323 -4.18 22.90 -9.55
C GLY A 323 -4.96 23.14 -8.26
N LYS A 324 -5.90 24.09 -8.27
CA LYS A 324 -6.69 24.46 -7.06
C LYS A 324 -7.39 23.27 -6.43
N ALA A 325 -7.99 22.38 -7.22
CA ALA A 325 -8.66 21.17 -6.74
C ALA A 325 -7.75 20.23 -5.96
N HIS A 326 -6.43 20.35 -6.17
CA HIS A 326 -5.40 19.59 -5.46
C HIS A 326 -4.78 20.40 -4.30
N GLY A 327 -5.36 21.53 -3.91
CA GLY A 327 -4.84 22.39 -2.85
C GLY A 327 -3.59 23.18 -3.24
N VAL A 328 -3.34 23.39 -4.54
CA VAL A 328 -2.27 24.29 -5.00
C VAL A 328 -2.79 25.73 -4.92
N ARG A 329 -2.01 26.61 -4.27
CA ARG A 329 -2.24 28.06 -4.24
C ARG A 329 -1.06 28.81 -4.85
N GLU A 330 -1.28 30.09 -5.20
CA GLU A 330 -0.23 30.95 -5.72
C GLU A 330 0.94 30.98 -4.72
N ARG A 331 2.17 30.94 -5.22
CA ARG A 331 3.41 30.81 -4.45
C ARG A 331 3.61 29.45 -3.78
N SER A 332 2.80 28.43 -4.08
CA SER A 332 3.19 27.06 -3.70
C SER A 332 4.49 26.70 -4.41
N GLU A 333 5.40 26.08 -3.70
CA GLU A 333 6.76 25.82 -4.16
C GLU A 333 7.00 24.33 -4.37
N PHE A 334 7.69 24.01 -5.45
CA PHE A 334 8.12 22.67 -5.81
C PHE A 334 9.62 22.65 -6.03
N THR A 335 10.24 21.48 -5.90
CA THR A 335 11.66 21.28 -6.20
C THR A 335 11.88 20.03 -7.06
N THR A 336 13.06 19.91 -7.67
CA THR A 336 13.42 18.76 -8.52
C THR A 336 13.39 17.43 -7.76
N PHE A 337 13.11 16.34 -8.48
CA PHE A 337 13.22 14.98 -7.97
C PHE A 337 14.11 14.10 -8.87
N PRO A 338 15.15 13.47 -8.31
CA PRO A 338 15.66 13.65 -6.95
C PRO A 338 16.13 15.11 -6.71
N PRO A 339 16.15 15.60 -5.46
CA PRO A 339 16.59 16.95 -5.14
C PRO A 339 18.10 17.07 -5.43
N THR A 340 18.41 17.48 -6.65
CA THR A 340 19.79 17.55 -7.17
C THR A 340 20.22 19.00 -7.37
N SER A 341 19.25 19.90 -7.45
CA SER A 341 19.43 21.34 -7.52
C SER A 341 18.74 22.02 -6.35
N HIS A 342 19.23 23.18 -5.91
CA HIS A 342 18.50 24.11 -5.03
C HIS A 342 17.38 24.85 -5.79
N ALA A 343 16.90 24.30 -6.90
CA ALA A 343 15.88 24.94 -7.70
C ALA A 343 14.52 24.83 -7.01
N THR A 344 13.91 25.99 -6.83
CA THR A 344 12.54 26.14 -6.34
C THR A 344 11.69 26.70 -7.47
N PHE A 345 10.63 25.98 -7.82
CA PHE A 345 9.60 26.40 -8.76
C PHE A 345 8.42 26.96 -7.96
N SER A 346 8.31 28.28 -7.92
CA SER A 346 7.18 28.96 -7.27
C SER A 346 6.06 29.15 -8.29
N VAL A 347 4.89 28.61 -8.00
CA VAL A 347 3.71 28.71 -8.87
C VAL A 347 3.19 30.15 -8.90
N ASP A 348 3.01 30.69 -10.10
CA ASP A 348 2.51 32.05 -10.38
C ASP A 348 1.26 32.06 -11.28
N ASP A 349 0.85 30.92 -11.82
CA ASP A 349 -0.35 30.76 -12.64
C ASP A 349 -1.05 29.43 -12.34
N ILE A 350 -2.37 29.47 -12.07
CA ILE A 350 -3.11 28.34 -11.48
C ILE A 350 -4.55 28.29 -12.00
N ASP A 351 -4.87 27.14 -12.58
CA ASP A 351 -6.22 26.70 -12.91
C ASP A 351 -6.71 25.61 -11.93
N ASP A 352 -7.90 25.08 -12.13
CA ASP A 352 -8.50 24.09 -11.21
C ASP A 352 -7.71 22.79 -11.14
N PHE A 353 -7.14 22.34 -12.26
CA PHE A 353 -6.43 21.05 -12.38
C PHE A 353 -5.01 21.14 -12.95
N GLU A 354 -4.58 22.31 -13.42
CA GLU A 354 -3.22 22.55 -13.93
C GLU A 354 -2.67 23.84 -13.31
N CYS A 355 -1.36 23.90 -13.11
CA CYS A 355 -0.67 25.12 -12.75
C CYS A 355 0.67 25.22 -13.48
N SER A 356 1.27 26.41 -13.50
CA SER A 356 2.57 26.62 -14.09
C SER A 356 3.48 27.50 -13.22
N ALA A 357 4.78 27.33 -13.43
CA ALA A 357 5.82 28.07 -12.74
C ALA A 357 6.99 28.39 -13.69
N PRO A 358 7.67 29.54 -13.56
CA PRO A 358 8.87 29.84 -14.31
C PRO A 358 10.02 28.91 -13.93
N VAL A 359 10.87 28.59 -14.90
CA VAL A 359 12.07 27.79 -14.69
C VAL A 359 13.21 28.71 -14.24
N PRO A 360 13.84 28.48 -13.08
CA PRO A 360 14.98 29.28 -12.65
C PRO A 360 16.14 29.21 -13.65
N SER A 361 16.81 30.33 -13.89
CA SER A 361 17.91 30.42 -14.86
C SER A 361 19.08 29.46 -14.59
N ALA A 362 19.26 29.05 -13.33
CA ALA A 362 20.24 28.04 -12.94
C ALA A 362 19.93 26.66 -13.53
N VAL A 363 18.64 26.28 -13.58
CA VAL A 363 18.17 25.00 -14.15
C VAL A 363 18.30 25.01 -15.66
N LEU A 364 17.95 26.12 -16.33
CA LEU A 364 18.04 26.23 -17.81
C LEU A 364 19.46 25.98 -18.37
N ARG A 365 20.51 26.15 -17.54
CA ARG A 365 21.92 25.97 -17.95
C ARG A 365 22.43 24.53 -17.78
N GLU A 366 21.70 23.66 -17.10
CA GLU A 366 22.07 22.25 -16.95
C GLU A 366 21.67 21.47 -18.22
N GLN A 367 22.64 20.85 -18.90
CA GLN A 367 22.43 20.12 -20.17
C GLN A 367 21.50 18.90 -20.04
N THR A 368 21.17 18.48 -18.82
CA THR A 368 20.20 17.43 -18.49
C THR A 368 18.76 17.79 -18.88
N VAL A 369 18.51 19.05 -19.26
CA VAL A 369 17.18 19.62 -19.48
C VAL A 369 16.50 19.21 -20.81
N GLN A 370 17.20 18.49 -21.69
CA GLN A 370 16.65 18.11 -23.00
C GLN A 370 15.79 16.83 -23.00
N GLN A 371 15.57 16.19 -21.85
CA GLN A 371 14.64 15.05 -21.73
C GLN A 371 13.22 15.55 -21.44
N HIS A 372 12.23 15.06 -22.19
CA HIS A 372 10.89 15.65 -22.30
C HIS A 372 10.00 15.56 -21.04
N HIS A 373 10.49 14.96 -19.94
CA HIS A 373 9.71 14.78 -18.71
C HIS A 373 10.60 14.98 -17.47
N TYR A 374 10.24 15.92 -16.61
CA TYR A 374 10.88 16.13 -15.30
C TYR A 374 9.98 15.66 -14.20
N GLN A 375 10.59 15.20 -13.12
CA GLN A 375 9.88 14.92 -11.89
C GLN A 375 10.18 16.05 -10.90
N ILE A 376 9.13 16.61 -10.32
CA ILE A 376 9.23 17.57 -9.22
C ILE A 376 8.42 17.08 -8.03
N VAL A 377 8.69 17.64 -6.87
CA VAL A 377 7.99 17.31 -5.63
C VAL A 377 7.58 18.61 -4.92
N PRO A 378 6.38 18.70 -4.33
CA PRO A 378 6.03 19.83 -3.48
C PRO A 378 7.03 19.94 -2.32
N CYS A 379 7.56 21.14 -2.12
CA CYS A 379 8.41 21.45 -0.97
C CYS A 379 7.66 22.33 0.03
N ARG A 380 6.99 23.41 -0.42
CA ARG A 380 6.24 24.30 0.47
C ARG A 380 4.84 24.59 -0.08
N TRP A 381 3.81 24.43 0.75
CA TRP A 381 2.43 24.74 0.37
C TRP A 381 2.07 26.16 0.75
N SER A 382 1.44 26.90 -0.14
CA SER A 382 1.05 28.28 0.14
C SER A 382 -0.26 28.37 0.92
N LEU A 383 -0.27 29.22 1.95
CA LEU A 383 -1.48 29.62 2.66
C LEU A 383 -2.31 30.64 1.87
N GLY A 384 -1.75 31.23 0.80
CA GLY A 384 -2.33 32.42 0.19
C GLY A 384 -2.32 33.58 1.19
N ASN A 385 -3.51 34.05 1.57
CA ASN A 385 -3.69 35.14 2.54
C ASN A 385 -4.12 34.65 3.93
N GLU A 386 -4.14 33.33 4.16
CA GLU A 386 -4.49 32.74 5.45
C GLU A 386 -3.27 32.71 6.38
N VAL A 387 -3.52 32.73 7.69
CA VAL A 387 -2.52 32.57 8.73
C VAL A 387 -2.67 31.20 9.36
N LEU A 388 -1.58 30.44 9.46
CA LEU A 388 -1.58 29.18 10.21
C LEU A 388 -1.38 29.50 11.69
N GLN A 389 -2.46 29.37 12.47
CA GLN A 389 -2.41 29.48 13.92
C GLN A 389 -2.23 28.10 14.57
N VAL A 390 -1.27 28.00 15.48
CA VAL A 390 -0.93 26.78 16.22
C VAL A 390 -0.80 27.09 17.71
N LEU A 391 -1.65 26.46 18.52
CA LEU A 391 -1.60 26.53 19.97
C LEU A 391 -0.63 25.47 20.50
N ALA A 392 0.51 25.88 21.04
CA ALA A 392 1.48 24.99 21.66
C ALA A 392 1.26 24.92 23.18
N HIS A 393 1.16 23.71 23.73
CA HIS A 393 1.10 23.54 25.17
C HIS A 393 2.46 23.92 25.84
N PRO A 394 2.47 24.66 26.96
CA PRO A 394 3.70 25.12 27.61
C PRO A 394 4.69 23.99 27.98
N SER A 395 4.18 22.79 28.24
CA SER A 395 5.01 21.61 28.57
C SER A 395 5.93 21.13 27.44
N LEU A 396 5.77 21.64 26.21
CA LEU A 396 6.64 21.33 25.08
C LEU A 396 7.99 22.06 25.16
N GLY A 397 8.04 23.20 25.85
CA GLY A 397 9.24 24.03 25.97
C GLY A 397 9.57 24.82 24.70
N SER A 398 10.42 25.84 24.87
CA SER A 398 10.79 26.78 23.80
C SER A 398 11.62 26.13 22.69
N GLU A 399 12.46 25.13 23.00
CA GLU A 399 13.27 24.40 22.02
C GLU A 399 12.38 23.71 20.97
N PHE A 400 11.32 23.03 21.43
CA PHE A 400 10.36 22.38 20.53
C PHE A 400 9.60 23.42 19.70
N GLN A 401 9.11 24.50 20.32
CA GLN A 401 8.37 25.54 19.62
C GLN A 401 9.20 26.23 18.52
N GLN A 402 10.48 26.53 18.80
CA GLN A 402 11.41 27.09 17.81
C GLN A 402 11.67 26.10 16.67
N ALA A 403 11.91 24.83 17.00
CA ALA A 403 12.09 23.79 15.98
C ALA A 403 10.82 23.58 15.14
N LEU A 404 9.64 23.67 15.75
CA LEU A 404 8.35 23.55 15.07
C LEU A 404 8.14 24.74 14.11
N HIS A 405 8.43 25.96 14.56
CA HIS A 405 8.35 27.15 13.73
C HIS A 405 9.27 27.05 12.51
N ALA A 406 10.53 26.69 12.71
CA ALA A 406 11.49 26.50 11.62
C ALA A 406 11.01 25.42 10.63
N ALA A 407 10.54 24.28 11.14
CA ALA A 407 10.02 23.20 10.29
C ALA A 407 8.72 23.57 9.55
N LEU A 408 7.86 24.42 10.14
CA LEU A 408 6.69 24.96 9.45
C LEU A 408 7.09 25.93 8.34
N GLN A 409 8.08 26.79 8.57
CA GLN A 409 8.63 27.66 7.52
C GLN A 409 9.21 26.86 6.35
N ASP A 410 9.81 25.70 6.61
CA ASP A 410 10.34 24.79 5.60
C ASP A 410 9.26 24.02 4.83
N THR A 411 8.00 24.01 5.29
CA THR A 411 6.91 23.24 4.67
C THR A 411 5.74 24.11 4.18
N ILE A 412 5.70 25.38 4.57
CA ILE A 412 4.61 26.31 4.29
C ILE A 412 5.15 27.66 3.79
N VAL A 413 4.46 28.22 2.80
CA VAL A 413 4.64 29.61 2.35
C VAL A 413 3.46 30.44 2.88
N GLY A 414 3.72 31.34 3.83
CA GLY A 414 2.69 32.20 4.42
C GLY A 414 3.00 32.55 5.87
N ASP A 415 2.05 33.21 6.52
CA ASP A 415 2.17 33.65 7.90
C ASP A 415 1.86 32.49 8.86
N ILE A 416 2.76 32.27 9.82
CA ILE A 416 2.66 31.20 10.82
C ILE A 416 2.72 31.85 12.19
N GLU A 417 1.73 31.58 13.03
CA GLU A 417 1.64 32.05 14.40
C GLU A 417 1.60 30.85 15.35
N ILE A 418 2.62 30.74 16.21
CA ILE A 418 2.64 29.75 17.29
C ILE A 418 2.47 30.50 18.60
N THR A 419 1.41 30.19 19.35
CA THR A 419 1.10 30.83 20.63
C THR A 419 0.96 29.79 21.73
N GLU A 420 1.27 30.16 22.97
CA GLU A 420 1.13 29.26 24.12
C GLU A 420 -0.33 29.22 24.60
N SER A 421 -0.84 28.01 24.87
CA SER A 421 -2.17 27.82 25.47
C SER A 421 -2.06 27.64 26.99
N ASN A 422 -2.87 28.38 27.76
CA ASN A 422 -2.93 28.25 29.22
C ASN A 422 -3.82 27.09 29.71
N ASP A 423 -4.65 26.50 28.85
CA ASP A 423 -5.59 25.44 29.21
C ASP A 423 -5.37 24.15 28.41
N SER A 424 -5.68 23.03 29.06
CA SER A 424 -5.82 21.71 28.43
C SER A 424 -7.03 21.72 27.49
N TYR A 425 -6.77 21.72 26.18
CA TYR A 425 -7.73 21.54 25.07
C TYR A 425 -9.18 21.96 25.39
N GLY A 426 -9.49 23.25 25.23
CA GLY A 426 -10.88 23.66 25.09
C GLY A 426 -11.48 22.97 23.86
N ALA A 427 -12.53 22.19 24.08
CA ALA A 427 -13.22 21.34 23.10
C ALA A 427 -13.78 22.07 21.86
N ASP A 428 -13.64 23.38 21.78
CA ASP A 428 -14.24 24.26 20.76
C ASP A 428 -13.21 25.12 19.99
N SER A 429 -11.92 24.76 20.06
CA SER A 429 -10.86 25.51 19.36
C SER A 429 -10.96 25.33 17.83
N ALA A 430 -11.30 26.40 17.12
CA ALA A 430 -11.20 26.51 15.66
C ALA A 430 -9.74 26.53 15.14
N VAL A 431 -8.75 26.22 16.01
CA VAL A 431 -7.31 26.35 15.77
C VAL A 431 -6.60 25.02 16.04
N PHE A 432 -5.48 24.78 15.36
CA PHE A 432 -4.64 23.61 15.59
C PHE A 432 -3.95 23.64 16.96
N GLY A 433 -3.88 22.50 17.63
CA GLY A 433 -3.23 22.37 18.94
C GLY A 433 -2.14 21.30 18.93
N VAL A 434 -1.06 21.55 19.67
CA VAL A 434 0.07 20.62 19.85
C VAL A 434 0.32 20.44 21.34
N ALA A 435 0.32 19.20 21.82
CA ALA A 435 0.61 18.90 23.22
C ALA A 435 1.49 17.66 23.37
N LYS A 436 2.13 17.55 24.53
CA LYS A 436 2.96 16.39 24.87
C LYS A 436 2.07 15.24 25.37
N ARG A 437 2.24 14.07 24.77
CA ARG A 437 1.59 12.82 25.20
C ARG A 437 2.37 12.20 26.36
N GLY A 438 1.69 11.44 27.23
CA GLY A 438 2.28 10.87 28.45
C GLY A 438 3.47 9.93 28.24
N ASP A 439 3.63 9.37 27.04
CA ASP A 439 4.76 8.51 26.63
C ASP A 439 5.93 9.31 26.05
N GLY A 440 5.88 10.65 26.06
CA GLY A 440 6.87 11.53 25.46
C GLY A 440 6.63 11.83 23.98
N GLY A 441 5.57 11.30 23.38
CA GLY A 441 5.13 11.66 22.02
C GLY A 441 4.41 13.01 21.94
N ILE A 442 3.86 13.30 20.76
CA ILE A 442 3.08 14.52 20.50
C ILE A 442 1.66 14.16 20.07
N ASP A 443 0.68 14.80 20.72
CA ASP A 443 -0.71 14.83 20.28
C ASP A 443 -0.96 16.10 19.47
N LEU A 444 -1.52 15.94 18.29
CA LEU A 444 -2.02 17.04 17.47
C LEU A 444 -3.54 17.04 17.51
N ALA A 445 -4.16 18.21 17.63
CA ALA A 445 -5.59 18.40 17.44
C ALA A 445 -5.82 19.45 16.36
N GLY A 446 -6.97 19.36 15.69
CA GLY A 446 -7.42 20.34 14.72
C GLY A 446 -8.91 20.63 14.89
N PRO A 447 -9.46 21.57 14.11
CA PRO A 447 -10.86 21.94 14.20
C PRO A 447 -11.77 20.71 13.91
N PRO A 448 -12.84 20.47 14.70
CA PRO A 448 -13.76 19.35 14.44
C PRO A 448 -14.41 19.38 13.06
N SER A 449 -14.58 20.57 12.47
CA SER A 449 -15.04 20.75 11.09
C SER A 449 -14.09 20.17 10.04
N LEU A 450 -12.81 20.05 10.38
CA LEU A 450 -11.76 19.48 9.55
C LEU A 450 -11.48 18.02 9.87
N THR A 451 -11.39 17.67 11.16
CA THR A 451 -11.01 16.33 11.64
C THR A 451 -12.19 15.38 11.77
N GLY A 452 -13.41 15.91 11.84
CA GLY A 452 -14.65 15.15 12.01
C GLY A 452 -14.96 14.76 13.47
N TYR A 453 -14.10 15.10 14.43
CA TYR A 453 -14.28 14.83 15.86
C TYR A 453 -13.42 15.74 16.73
N GLU A 454 -13.80 15.89 18.00
CA GLU A 454 -13.02 16.60 19.00
C GLU A 454 -11.90 15.73 19.58
N GLY A 455 -10.74 16.35 19.83
CA GLY A 455 -9.59 15.74 20.51
C GLY A 455 -8.40 15.43 19.58
N PRO A 456 -7.40 14.69 20.11
CA PRO A 456 -6.20 14.34 19.36
C PRO A 456 -6.46 13.48 18.13
N LEU A 457 -5.68 13.71 17.07
CA LEU A 457 -5.72 12.94 15.84
C LEU A 457 -5.42 11.46 16.11
N ARG A 458 -6.40 10.60 15.85
CA ARG A 458 -6.30 9.16 15.98
C ARG A 458 -5.34 8.60 14.93
N GLY A 459 -4.54 7.60 15.32
CA GLY A 459 -3.62 6.89 14.42
C GLY A 459 -2.33 7.63 14.10
N LEU A 460 -2.12 8.85 14.63
CA LEU A 460 -0.88 9.59 14.45
C LEU A 460 0.11 9.26 15.57
N ASP A 461 1.17 8.52 15.27
CA ASP A 461 2.23 8.20 16.24
C ASP A 461 3.48 9.08 16.04
N LEU A 462 3.53 10.19 16.79
CA LEU A 462 4.65 11.12 16.77
C LEU A 462 5.60 10.83 17.93
N THR A 463 6.63 10.03 17.67
CA THR A 463 7.73 9.73 18.61
C THR A 463 9.09 10.10 18.02
N GLY A 464 10.05 10.45 18.87
CA GLY A 464 11.41 10.81 18.45
C GLY A 464 12.08 11.81 19.41
N ASN A 465 13.24 12.32 19.02
CA ASN A 465 13.85 13.48 19.68
C ASN A 465 13.09 14.78 19.35
N VAL A 466 13.40 15.89 20.04
CA VAL A 466 12.70 17.17 19.88
C VAL A 466 12.63 17.63 18.43
N ALA A 467 13.75 17.59 17.70
CA ALA A 467 13.80 17.99 16.30
C ALA A 467 12.95 17.08 15.40
N GLN A 468 12.96 15.77 15.62
CA GLN A 468 12.13 14.81 14.89
C GLN A 468 10.64 15.02 15.17
N LEU A 469 10.27 15.26 16.44
CA LEU A 469 8.90 15.52 16.84
C LEU A 469 8.38 16.83 16.24
N ALA A 470 9.19 17.88 16.26
CA ALA A 470 8.87 19.17 15.67
C ALA A 470 8.71 19.07 14.15
N LEU A 471 9.66 18.42 13.48
CA LEU A 471 9.60 18.17 12.03
C LEU A 471 8.32 17.40 11.68
N LYS A 472 8.05 16.27 12.34
CA LYS A 472 6.87 15.44 12.06
C LYS A 472 5.55 16.18 12.35
N SER A 473 5.53 17.03 13.39
CA SER A 473 4.38 17.86 13.72
C SER A 473 4.12 18.91 12.63
N ALA A 474 5.14 19.65 12.20
CA ALA A 474 5.04 20.68 11.15
C ALA A 474 4.48 20.11 9.85
N VAL A 475 5.06 18.98 9.47
CA VAL A 475 4.65 18.07 8.42
C VAL A 475 3.15 17.78 8.49
N ALA A 476 2.66 17.18 9.59
CA ALA A 476 1.25 16.83 9.75
C ALA A 476 0.33 18.06 9.69
N LEU A 477 0.72 19.16 10.33
CA LEU A 477 -0.01 20.44 10.28
C LEU A 477 -0.13 20.97 8.85
N ALA A 478 0.96 20.96 8.07
CA ALA A 478 0.93 21.40 6.67
C ALA A 478 -0.07 20.59 5.82
N HIS A 479 -0.20 19.28 6.07
CA HIS A 479 -1.21 18.45 5.37
C HIS A 479 -2.63 18.78 5.80
N LEU A 480 -2.86 18.98 7.09
CA LEU A 480 -4.19 19.32 7.60
C LEU A 480 -4.65 20.67 7.07
N VAL A 481 -3.76 21.66 7.06
CA VAL A 481 -4.05 22.98 6.50
C VAL A 481 -4.39 22.88 5.01
N ARG A 482 -3.56 22.18 4.23
CA ARG A 482 -3.85 21.93 2.81
C ARG A 482 -5.18 21.19 2.62
N PHE A 483 -5.48 20.20 3.45
CA PHE A 483 -6.75 19.49 3.41
C PHE A 483 -7.93 20.43 3.69
N GLY A 484 -7.79 21.34 4.66
CA GLY A 484 -8.81 22.36 4.96
C GLY A 484 -9.04 23.32 3.80
N GLN A 485 -7.98 23.73 3.12
CA GLN A 485 -8.10 24.53 1.90
C GLN A 485 -8.86 23.79 0.81
N ILE A 486 -8.59 22.50 0.59
CA ILE A 486 -9.34 21.68 -0.38
C ILE A 486 -10.81 21.55 0.04
N LEU A 487 -11.06 21.27 1.32
CA LEU A 487 -12.42 21.12 1.86
C LEU A 487 -13.24 22.41 1.65
N SER A 488 -12.62 23.59 1.82
CA SER A 488 -13.25 24.89 1.60
C SER A 488 -13.69 25.14 0.15
N LEU A 489 -13.10 24.45 -0.84
CA LEU A 489 -13.51 24.58 -2.24
C LEU A 489 -14.97 24.13 -2.47
N SER A 490 -15.50 23.27 -1.59
CA SER A 490 -16.91 22.87 -1.63
C SER A 490 -17.86 24.07 -1.49
N GLY A 491 -17.46 25.13 -0.77
CA GLY A 491 -18.22 26.37 -0.64
C GLY A 491 -18.24 27.23 -1.92
N ASN A 492 -17.29 27.00 -2.84
CA ASN A 492 -17.20 27.70 -4.13
C ASN A 492 -17.85 26.91 -5.27
N ALA A 493 -18.48 25.76 -4.97
CA ALA A 493 -19.16 24.96 -5.98
C ALA A 493 -20.32 25.75 -6.62
N SER A 494 -20.44 25.67 -7.94
CA SER A 494 -21.53 26.31 -8.68
C SER A 494 -22.89 25.88 -8.12
N PRO A 495 -23.87 26.78 -7.98
CA PRO A 495 -25.25 26.43 -7.64
C PRO A 495 -25.97 25.66 -8.76
N GLN A 496 -25.36 25.54 -9.94
CA GLN A 496 -25.87 24.67 -10.99
C GLN A 496 -25.75 23.21 -10.53
N LEU A 497 -26.85 22.45 -10.69
CA LEU A 497 -26.85 21.00 -10.49
C LEU A 497 -25.65 20.40 -11.22
N ALA A 498 -24.89 19.57 -10.49
CA ALA A 498 -23.81 18.81 -11.10
C ALA A 498 -24.33 18.12 -12.37
N PRO A 499 -23.51 17.99 -13.43
CA PRO A 499 -23.93 17.39 -14.71
C PRO A 499 -24.38 15.92 -14.58
N PHE A 500 -24.22 15.37 -13.39
CA PHE A 500 -24.72 14.08 -12.95
C PHE A 500 -25.25 14.23 -11.52
N GLU A 501 -26.31 13.50 -11.21
CA GLU A 501 -26.80 13.37 -9.84
C GLU A 501 -26.18 12.11 -9.22
N LEU A 502 -25.32 12.28 -8.21
CA LEU A 502 -24.79 11.14 -7.46
C LEU A 502 -25.83 10.69 -6.44
N ILE A 503 -26.70 9.76 -6.82
CA ILE A 503 -27.70 9.21 -5.89
C ILE A 503 -27.08 8.04 -5.13
N LEU A 504 -26.62 8.30 -3.91
CA LEU A 504 -26.25 7.25 -2.98
C LEU A 504 -27.54 6.57 -2.47
N LYS A 505 -27.98 5.50 -3.15
CA LYS A 505 -29.16 4.75 -2.71
C LYS A 505 -28.80 3.73 -1.63
N PRO A 506 -29.50 3.72 -0.48
CA PRO A 506 -29.39 2.63 0.47
C PRO A 506 -29.69 1.32 -0.25
N LYS A 507 -28.79 0.34 -0.12
CA LYS A 507 -29.00 -1.03 -0.60
C LYS A 507 -30.28 -1.54 0.09
N GLU A 508 -31.35 -1.78 -0.67
CA GLU A 508 -32.58 -2.33 -0.11
C GLU A 508 -32.30 -3.72 0.46
N ASN A 509 -32.24 -3.79 1.79
CA ASN A 509 -32.20 -5.06 2.52
C ASN A 509 -33.52 -5.79 2.30
N ARG A 510 -33.54 -6.76 1.38
CA ARG A 510 -34.57 -7.81 1.39
C ARG A 510 -34.24 -8.80 2.52
N GLY A 511 -34.62 -8.46 3.75
CA GLY A 511 -34.54 -9.38 4.90
C GLY A 511 -34.71 -8.69 6.26
N PRO A 512 -35.42 -9.30 7.23
CA PRO A 512 -35.70 -8.66 8.50
C PRO A 512 -34.53 -8.88 9.47
N ARG A 513 -33.64 -7.88 9.60
CA ARG A 513 -33.19 -7.28 10.88
C ARG A 513 -31.83 -6.56 10.73
N ARG A 514 -31.90 -5.26 11.07
CA ARG A 514 -30.88 -4.34 11.62
C ARG A 514 -29.69 -3.88 10.75
N ARG A 515 -29.94 -2.70 10.14
CA ARG A 515 -29.07 -1.52 9.95
C ARG A 515 -27.59 -1.78 9.60
N ALA A 516 -27.33 -1.96 8.31
CA ALA A 516 -26.16 -1.41 7.63
C ALA A 516 -26.67 -0.59 6.43
N ARG A 517 -26.34 0.70 6.35
CA ARG A 517 -26.64 1.53 5.18
C ARG A 517 -25.48 1.35 4.19
N GLY A 518 -25.53 0.32 3.37
CA GLY A 518 -24.69 0.26 2.18
C GLY A 518 -25.25 1.22 1.14
N TYR A 519 -24.40 1.99 0.45
CA TYR A 519 -24.83 2.87 -0.62
C TYR A 519 -24.41 2.28 -1.97
N THR A 520 -25.29 2.37 -2.97
CA THR A 520 -24.96 2.04 -4.36
C THR A 520 -24.77 3.34 -5.12
N LEU A 521 -23.67 3.49 -5.87
CA LEU A 521 -23.54 4.56 -6.86
C LEU A 521 -24.46 4.21 -8.05
N CYS A 522 -25.41 5.07 -8.35
CA CYS A 522 -26.20 5.02 -9.59
C CYS A 522 -25.71 6.10 -10.56
#